data_AF-A0A7C6WII8-F1
#
_entry.id   AF-A0A7C6WII8-F1
#
_cell.length_a   1.000
_cell.length_b   1.000
_cell.length_c   1.000
_cell.angle_alpha   90.00
_cell.angle_beta   90.00
_cell.angle_gamma   90.00
#
_symmetry.space_group_name_H-M   'P 1'
#
loop_
_entity.id
_entity.type
_entity.pdbx_description
1 polymer ?
#
loop_
_entity_poly.entity_id
_entity_poly.type
_entity_poly.pdbx_seq_one_letter_code
_entity_poly.pdbx_strand_id
1 'polypeptide(L)' 'MKEKTVLVIDPVGLHARPATVAVNAAGKFKSEVKITYKGRSVNMKSIMGVMSLGIPTQSEV' A
#
# COMPACT_ATOMS: atom_id res chain seq x y z
N MET A 1 3.76 -12.67 -13.22
CA MET A 1 3.14 -11.92 -12.11
C MET A 1 3.86 -12.30 -10.83
N LYS A 2 4.15 -11.34 -9.95
CA LYS A 2 4.76 -11.61 -8.64
C LYS A 2 3.85 -11.04 -7.56
N GLU A 3 3.69 -11.79 -6.48
CA GLU A 3 2.92 -11.40 -5.29
C GLU A 3 3.75 -11.66 -4.04
N LYS A 4 3.48 -10.90 -2.98
CA LYS A 4 4.11 -11.08 -1.68
C LYS A 4 3.22 -10.47 -0.59
N THR A 5 2.89 -11.26 0.40
CA THR A 5 2.25 -10.79 1.62
C THR A 5 3.28 -10.14 2.55
N VAL A 6 2.95 -8.98 3.12
CA VAL A 6 3.82 -8.27 4.05
C VAL A 6 3.05 -7.80 5.28
N LEU A 7 3.73 -7.73 6.42
CA LEU A 7 3.20 -7.16 7.66
C LEU A 7 3.52 -5.67 7.75
N VAL A 8 2.50 -4.85 7.98
CA VAL A 8 2.68 -3.41 8.23
C VAL A 8 3.14 -3.21 9.67
N ILE A 9 4.42 -2.93 9.88
CA ILE A 9 5.00 -2.73 11.23
C ILE A 9 5.10 -1.26 11.65
N ASP A 10 4.84 -0.32 10.75
CA ASP A 10 4.89 1.10 11.09
C ASP A 10 3.84 1.38 12.20
N PRO A 11 4.20 2.06 13.30
CA PRO A 11 3.28 2.30 14.41
C PRO A 11 2.01 3.05 14.01
N VAL A 12 2.09 3.92 13.00
CA VAL A 12 0.89 4.61 12.51
C VAL A 12 0.13 3.75 11.50
N GLY A 13 0.73 2.74 10.87
CA GLY A 13 0.15 1.99 9.75
C GLY A 13 0.47 2.64 8.39
N LEU A 14 -0.21 2.25 7.31
CA LEU A 14 0.04 2.80 5.96
C LEU A 14 -0.76 4.10 5.72
N HIS A 15 -0.48 5.12 6.52
CA HIS A 15 -1.11 6.46 6.44
C HIS A 15 -0.26 7.44 5.60
N ALA A 16 -0.62 8.73 5.59
CA ALA A 16 -0.06 9.77 4.72
C ALA A 16 1.45 9.65 4.44
N ARG A 17 2.32 9.78 5.46
CA ARG A 17 3.78 9.76 5.27
C ARG A 17 4.31 8.42 4.74
N PRO A 18 4.09 7.26 5.39
CA PRO A 18 4.58 5.98 4.87
C PRO A 18 3.93 5.59 3.53
N ALA A 19 2.65 5.93 3.31
CA ALA A 19 1.97 5.73 2.03
C ALA A 19 2.60 6.56 0.91
N THR A 20 2.94 7.83 1.14
CA THR A 20 3.64 8.65 0.14
C THR A 20 4.98 8.04 -0.27
N VAL A 21 5.75 7.52 0.68
CA VAL A 21 7.03 6.83 0.39
C VAL A 21 6.78 5.61 -0.52
N ALA A 22 5.79 4.79 -0.17
CA ALA A 22 5.48 3.57 -0.92
C ALA A 22 4.88 3.85 -2.31
N VAL A 23 4.01 4.85 -2.42
CA VAL A 23 3.42 5.33 -3.69
C VAL A 23 4.50 5.91 -4.61
N ASN A 24 5.42 6.72 -4.08
CA ASN A 24 6.53 7.27 -4.84
C ASN A 24 7.49 6.18 -5.33
N ALA A 25 7.71 5.14 -4.52
CA ALA A 25 8.49 3.98 -4.94
C ALA A 25 7.79 3.21 -6.07
N ALA A 26 6.49 2.92 -5.93
CA ALA A 26 5.70 2.24 -6.95
C ALA A 26 5.61 3.03 -8.27
N GLY A 27 5.52 4.36 -8.18
CA GLY A 27 5.45 5.26 -9.33
C GLY A 27 6.68 5.23 -10.25
N LYS A 28 7.84 4.78 -9.77
CA LYS A 28 9.07 4.65 -10.57
C LYS A 28 9.03 3.51 -11.59
N PHE A 29 8.09 2.57 -11.45
CA PHE A 29 8.00 1.41 -12.31
C PHE A 29 6.87 1.55 -13.32
N LYS A 30 7.07 1.01 -14.53
CA LYS A 30 6.01 0.95 -15.56
C LYS A 30 4.91 -0.07 -15.21
N SER A 31 5.29 -1.15 -14.51
CA SER A 31 4.38 -2.22 -14.10
C SER A 31 3.20 -1.72 -13.28
N GLU A 32 2.04 -2.35 -13.43
CA GLU A 32 0.92 -2.16 -12.51
C GLU A 32 1.28 -2.76 -11.16
N VAL A 33 1.06 -2.00 -10.08
CA VAL A 33 1.29 -2.43 -8.70
C VAL A 33 -0.02 -2.25 -7.96
N LYS A 34 -0.52 -3.33 -7.35
CA LYS A 34 -1.73 -3.31 -6.53
C LYS A 34 -1.39 -3.68 -5.10
N ILE A 35 -2.18 -3.17 -4.18
CA ILE A 35 -2.18 -3.57 -2.77
C ILE A 35 -3.61 -3.98 -2.42
N THR A 36 -3.75 -5.07 -1.66
CA THR A 36 -5.05 -5.61 -1.28
C THR A 36 -5.14 -5.69 0.23
N TYR A 37 -6.21 -5.15 0.81
CA TYR A 37 -6.46 -5.24 2.24
C TYR A 37 -7.96 -5.45 2.49
N LYS A 38 -8.29 -6.46 3.31
CA LYS A 38 -9.68 -6.84 3.63
C LYS A 38 -10.55 -7.01 2.37
N GLY A 39 -10.01 -7.68 1.34
CA GLY A 39 -10.70 -7.94 0.08
C GLY A 39 -10.83 -6.73 -0.86
N ARG A 40 -10.35 -5.54 -0.48
CA ARG A 40 -10.33 -4.35 -1.34
C ARG A 40 -8.97 -4.18 -1.96
N SER A 41 -8.91 -4.07 -3.29
CA SER A 41 -7.67 -3.88 -4.04
C SER A 41 -7.63 -2.49 -4.68
N VAL A 42 -6.51 -1.79 -4.52
CA VAL A 42 -6.30 -0.45 -5.11
C VAL A 42 -4.96 -0.38 -5.82
N ASN A 43 -4.82 0.60 -6.71
CA ASN A 43 -3.55 0.89 -7.37
C ASN A 43 -2.57 1.53 -6.37
N MET A 44 -1.42 0.90 -6.17
CA MET A 44 -0.37 1.35 -5.26
C MET A 44 0.31 2.65 -5.70
N LYS A 45 0.08 3.11 -6.94
CA LYS A 45 0.56 4.40 -7.46
C LYS A 45 -0.41 5.56 -7.16
N SER A 46 -1.59 5.29 -6.59
CA SER A 46 -2.57 6.32 -6.23
C SER A 46 -2.55 6.54 -4.72
N ILE A 47 -2.05 7.70 -4.27
CA ILE A 47 -2.03 8.05 -2.85
C ILE A 47 -3.44 8.04 -2.23
N MET A 48 -4.44 8.56 -2.95
CA MET A 48 -5.83 8.55 -2.49
C MET A 48 -6.38 7.12 -2.35
N GLY A 49 -6.03 6.23 -3.28
CA GLY A 49 -6.43 4.82 -3.22
C GLY A 49 -5.80 4.08 -2.04
N VAL A 50 -4.50 4.27 -1.82
CA VAL A 50 -3.79 3.64 -0.69
C VAL A 50 -4.34 4.15 0.64
N MET A 51 -4.58 5.46 0.78
CA MET A 51 -5.15 6.05 2.00
C MET A 51 -6.57 5.57 2.29
N SER A 52 -7.40 5.33 1.26
CA SER A 52 -8.80 4.88 1.46
C SER A 52 -8.90 3.44 1.99
N LEU A 53 -7.82 2.65 1.89
CA LEU A 53 -7.78 1.32 2.50
C LEU A 53 -7.69 1.37 4.03
N GLY A 54 -7.18 2.46 4.61
CA GLY A 54 -7.08 2.65 6.05
C GLY A 54 -6.37 1.48 6.75
N ILE A 55 -5.16 1.13 6.29
CA ILE A 55 -4.40 -0.04 6.76
C ILE A 55 -3.70 0.31 8.09
N PRO A 56 -4.13 -0.25 9.23
CA PRO A 56 -3.50 0.01 10.52
C PRO A 56 -2.19 -0.76 10.66
N THR A 57 -1.46 -0.46 11.73
CA THR A 57 -0.32 -1.27 12.16
C THR A 57 -0.74 -2.73 12.39
N GLN A 58 0.22 -3.65 12.25
CA GLN A 58 0.06 -5.10 12.38
C GLN A 58 -0.94 -5.75 11.41
N SER A 59 -1.21 -5.11 10.27
CA SER A 59 -2.03 -5.69 9.21
C SER A 59 -1.20 -6.43 8.17
N GLU A 60 -1.72 -7.56 7.68
CA GLU A 60 -1.20 -8.24 6.49
C GLU A 60 -1.85 -7.69 5.22
N VAL A 61 -1.02 -7.40 4.23
CA VAL A 61 -1.41 -6.85 2.91
C VAL A 61 -0.61 -7.48 1.77
#